data_AF-A0A1I5JFW4-F1
#
_entry.id   AF-A0A1I5JFW4-F1
#
_cell.length_a   1.000
_cell.length_b   1.000
_cell.length_c   1.000
_cell.angle_alpha   90.00
_cell.angle_beta   90.00
_cell.angle_gamma   90.00
#
_symmetry.space_group_name_H-M   'P 1'
#
loop_
_entity.id
_entity.type
_entity.pdbx_description
1 polymer ?
#
loop_
_entity_poly.entity_id
_entity_poly.type
_entity_poly.pdbx_seq_one_letter_code
_entity_poly.pdbx_strand_id
1 'polypeptide(L)'
;MTTTSDRRSTPLPGRLGDPSAEYRTDDRADRRLREALARLGLDAQAAPPPFDRSASLEDRLAFVRGAHDAFEQLYAAIAADEPGRDDVTRTARTVTGRDGHGIALHVFRPAGTEGTALPGLVYLHGGGMTILEYDNRIHTRWCEDLAATGLVVVTVDFRNAVSTAGHAPFPTGLHDCADALTWIDAHRADLGTTSLVLQGESGGANLCLASALLAKREGRLDAIAGVYAMVPYISGGYGWDEDAKRAELPSLVENEGWFLNTLMMDVLVSTYDPTDEHRRNPLAWPYFATVEDLTGMPPHVVSVNELDPLRDEGIAYYRRLQAAGVRATGRVNLGLTHGADSIFKTAIGDVYDSTVADISRFARSVAPAS
;
A
#
# COMPACT_ATOMS: atom_id res chain seq x y z
N MET A 1 -31.00 37.49 30.52
CA MET A 1 -29.68 36.91 30.79
C MET A 1 -29.53 35.67 29.91
N THR A 2 -29.01 35.85 28.71
CA THR A 2 -28.67 34.77 27.78
C THR A 2 -27.23 34.35 28.07
N THR A 3 -27.07 33.19 28.72
CA THR A 3 -25.78 32.54 28.88
C THR A 3 -25.32 32.04 27.52
N THR A 4 -24.37 32.75 26.91
CA THR A 4 -23.59 32.27 25.77
C THR A 4 -22.86 31.01 26.18
N SER A 5 -23.23 29.89 25.56
CA SER A 5 -22.49 28.63 25.63
C SER A 5 -21.07 28.89 25.13
N ASP A 6 -20.12 28.82 26.05
CA ASP A 6 -18.69 28.85 25.78
C ASP A 6 -18.33 27.56 25.05
N ARG A 7 -18.42 27.57 23.71
CA ARG A 7 -17.97 26.44 22.88
C ARG A 7 -16.45 26.38 23.01
N ARG A 8 -15.96 25.57 23.94
CA ARG A 8 -14.55 25.17 23.95
C ARG A 8 -14.27 24.53 22.59
N SER A 9 -13.48 25.20 21.76
CA SER A 9 -12.97 24.62 20.52
C SER A 9 -12.10 23.43 20.92
N THR A 10 -12.45 22.23 20.45
CA THR A 10 -11.53 21.09 20.53
C THR A 10 -10.26 21.48 19.78
N PRO A 11 -9.06 21.35 20.38
CA PRO A 11 -7.81 21.57 19.66
C PRO A 11 -7.74 20.71 18.41
N LEU A 12 -7.09 21.21 17.36
CA LEU A 12 -6.81 20.39 16.18
C LEU A 12 -5.92 19.20 16.57
N PRO A 13 -6.07 18.03 15.93
CA PRO A 13 -5.33 16.83 16.28
C PRO A 13 -3.85 16.94 15.91
N GLY A 14 -3.01 16.15 16.60
CA GLY A 14 -1.60 15.97 16.28
C GLY A 14 -0.86 17.27 16.00
N ARG A 15 -0.07 17.27 14.93
CA ARG A 15 0.78 18.41 14.57
C ARG A 15 0.04 19.57 13.92
N LEU A 16 -1.25 19.42 13.61
CA LEU A 16 -2.09 20.56 13.21
C LEU A 16 -2.39 21.48 14.40
N GLY A 17 -2.59 20.92 15.60
CA GLY A 17 -2.86 21.67 16.83
C GLY A 17 -1.61 22.06 17.59
N ASP A 18 -0.59 21.21 17.58
CA ASP A 18 0.70 21.45 18.22
C ASP A 18 1.84 20.89 17.34
N PRO A 19 2.62 21.74 16.65
CA PRO A 19 3.73 21.28 15.81
C PRO A 19 4.78 20.42 16.53
N SER A 20 4.82 20.46 17.86
CA SER A 20 5.70 19.63 18.71
C SER A 20 5.08 18.30 19.14
N ALA A 21 3.83 18.02 18.77
CA ALA A 21 3.14 16.77 19.10
C ALA A 21 3.94 15.54 18.62
N GLU A 22 4.21 14.63 19.55
CA GLU A 22 4.95 13.41 19.31
C GLU A 22 4.00 12.21 19.26
N TYR A 23 4.29 11.24 18.38
CA TYR A 23 3.53 9.99 18.32
C TYR A 23 3.51 9.27 19.69
N ARG A 24 4.65 9.28 20.41
CA ARG A 24 4.76 8.61 21.71
C ARG A 24 3.84 9.15 22.81
N THR A 25 3.33 10.38 22.67
CA THR A 25 2.41 11.00 23.62
C THR A 25 1.02 11.26 23.06
N ASP A 26 0.78 10.96 21.77
CA ASP A 26 -0.55 11.12 21.19
C ASP A 26 -1.52 10.07 21.76
N ASP A 27 -2.59 10.56 22.39
CA ASP A 27 -3.59 9.73 23.07
C ASP A 27 -4.40 8.84 22.12
N ARG A 28 -4.34 9.10 20.81
CA ARG A 28 -4.98 8.25 19.80
C ARG A 28 -4.22 6.96 19.52
N ALA A 29 -2.91 6.94 19.77
CA ALA A 29 -2.05 5.81 19.41
C ALA A 29 -2.44 4.52 20.15
N ASP A 30 -2.54 3.40 19.42
CA ASP A 30 -2.67 2.09 20.04
C ASP A 30 -1.46 1.86 20.93
N ARG A 31 -1.71 1.64 22.22
CA ARG A 31 -0.67 1.49 23.23
C ARG A 31 0.33 0.38 22.89
N ARG A 32 -0.14 -0.74 22.36
CA ARG A 32 0.67 -1.93 22.05
C ARG A 32 1.58 -1.65 20.85
N LEU A 33 1.03 -1.01 19.82
CA LEU A 33 1.80 -0.55 18.66
C LEU A 33 2.87 0.45 19.09
N ARG A 34 2.51 1.44 19.92
CA ARG A 34 3.45 2.42 20.45
C ARG A 34 4.59 1.78 21.24
N GLU A 35 4.29 0.83 22.12
CA GLU A 35 5.31 0.08 22.87
C GLU A 35 6.21 -0.74 21.93
N ALA A 36 5.67 -1.32 20.85
CA ALA A 36 6.46 -2.02 19.85
C ALA A 36 7.38 -1.09 19.06
N LEU A 37 6.88 0.05 18.59
CA LEU A 37 7.67 1.07 17.90
C LEU A 37 8.78 1.62 18.80
N ALA A 38 8.51 1.83 20.09
CA ALA A 38 9.52 2.30 21.05
C ALA A 38 10.68 1.31 21.23
N ARG A 39 10.41 -0.01 21.23
CA ARG A 39 11.47 -1.04 21.28
C ARG A 39 12.36 -1.05 20.04
N LEU A 40 11.84 -0.57 18.91
CA LEU A 40 12.55 -0.46 17.64
C LEU A 40 13.17 0.93 17.42
N GLY A 41 12.96 1.88 18.34
CA GLY A 41 13.39 3.27 18.18
C GLY A 41 12.61 4.06 17.13
N LEU A 42 11.38 3.63 16.82
CA LEU A 42 10.49 4.21 15.80
C LEU A 42 9.32 5.00 16.38
N ASP A 43 9.28 5.21 17.69
CA ASP A 43 8.28 6.03 18.38
C ASP A 43 8.60 7.53 18.36
N ALA A 44 9.85 7.87 18.00
CA ALA A 44 10.29 9.24 17.74
C ALA A 44 9.88 9.69 16.33
N GLN A 45 9.94 11.00 16.09
CA GLN A 45 9.74 11.54 14.74
C GLN A 45 10.82 10.98 13.78
N ALA A 46 10.37 10.41 12.65
CA ALA A 46 11.23 9.94 11.60
C ALA A 46 12.09 11.10 11.05
N ALA A 47 13.42 10.88 11.04
CA ALA A 47 14.38 11.88 10.60
C ALA A 47 14.20 12.19 9.10
N PRO A 48 14.33 13.45 8.69
CA PRO A 48 14.32 13.80 7.27
C PRO A 48 15.58 13.29 6.57
N PRO A 49 15.54 13.09 5.24
CA PRO A 49 16.75 12.92 4.44
C PRO A 49 17.71 14.12 4.60
N PRO A 50 19.01 13.94 4.34
CA PRO A 50 20.00 15.03 4.43
C PRO A 50 19.84 16.11 3.34
N PHE A 51 18.92 15.90 2.39
CA PHE A 51 18.63 16.79 1.27
C PHE A 51 17.16 16.66 0.83
N ASP A 52 16.70 17.60 0.03
CA ASP A 52 15.40 17.53 -0.65
C ASP A 52 15.53 16.95 -2.07
N ARG A 53 14.42 16.94 -2.82
CA ARG A 53 14.37 16.43 -4.19
C ARG A 53 15.23 17.21 -5.21
N SER A 54 15.77 18.38 -4.83
CA SER A 54 16.64 19.20 -5.70
C SER A 54 18.07 18.65 -5.80
N ALA A 55 18.44 17.70 -4.93
CA ALA A 55 19.71 16.99 -5.00
C ALA A 55 19.89 16.23 -6.34
N SER A 56 21.15 15.92 -6.67
CA SER A 56 21.45 15.18 -7.90
C SER A 56 20.70 13.85 -7.94
N LEU A 57 20.33 13.38 -9.14
CA LEU A 57 19.66 12.08 -9.26
C LEU A 57 20.54 10.96 -8.67
N GLU A 58 21.86 11.04 -8.83
CA GLU A 58 22.81 10.08 -8.26
C GLU A 58 22.73 10.03 -6.74
N ASP A 59 22.76 11.18 -6.06
CA ASP A 59 22.66 11.25 -4.59
C ASP A 59 21.31 10.70 -4.10
N ARG A 60 20.23 11.07 -4.79
CA ARG A 60 18.88 10.58 -4.48
C ARG A 60 18.79 9.06 -4.62
N LEU A 61 19.31 8.49 -5.71
CA LEU A 61 19.35 7.04 -5.92
C LEU A 61 20.21 6.32 -4.87
N ALA A 62 21.37 6.88 -4.51
CA ALA A 62 22.24 6.30 -3.49
C ALA A 62 21.56 6.27 -2.11
N PHE A 63 20.91 7.36 -1.74
CA PHE A 63 20.15 7.44 -0.50
C PHE A 63 18.97 6.46 -0.47
N VAL A 64 18.21 6.37 -1.57
CA VAL A 64 17.07 5.43 -1.67
C VAL A 64 17.53 3.97 -1.57
N ARG A 65 18.69 3.61 -2.13
CA ARG A 65 19.30 2.28 -1.93
C ARG A 65 19.65 2.02 -0.46
N GLY A 66 20.24 3.00 0.23
CA GLY A 66 20.50 2.88 1.67
C GLY A 66 19.23 2.74 2.49
N ALA A 67 18.16 3.45 2.11
CA ALA A 67 16.85 3.32 2.74
C ALA A 67 16.21 1.95 2.50
N HIS A 68 16.32 1.40 1.29
CA HIS A 68 15.91 0.03 0.98
C HIS A 68 16.54 -0.95 1.96
N ASP A 69 17.87 -0.93 2.09
CA ASP A 69 18.60 -1.83 3.00
C ASP A 69 18.17 -1.67 4.47
N ALA A 70 17.94 -0.43 4.90
CA ALA A 70 17.51 -0.12 6.26
C ALA A 70 16.09 -0.64 6.55
N PHE A 71 15.15 -0.48 5.62
CA PHE A 71 13.80 -1.00 5.79
C PHE A 71 13.73 -2.53 5.69
N GLU A 72 14.53 -3.16 4.82
CA GLU A 72 14.64 -4.63 4.77
C GLU A 72 15.16 -5.21 6.09
N GLN A 73 16.19 -4.58 6.68
CA GLN A 73 16.68 -4.96 8.01
C GLN A 73 15.64 -4.75 9.10
N LEU A 74 14.89 -3.65 9.05
CA LEU A 74 13.80 -3.40 9.99
C LEU A 74 12.71 -4.47 9.86
N TYR A 75 12.30 -4.80 8.63
CA TYR A 75 11.26 -5.81 8.37
C TYR A 75 11.69 -7.19 8.85
N ALA A 76 12.95 -7.55 8.63
CA ALA A 76 13.54 -8.78 9.16
C ALA A 76 13.53 -8.79 10.71
N ALA A 77 13.86 -7.68 11.36
CA ALA A 77 13.85 -7.56 12.82
C ALA A 77 12.43 -7.67 13.41
N ILE A 78 11.43 -7.05 12.76
CA ILE A 78 10.02 -7.11 13.19
C ILE A 78 9.49 -8.55 13.15
N ALA A 79 9.89 -9.31 12.13
CA ALA A 79 9.37 -10.66 11.88
C ALA A 79 10.28 -11.80 12.38
N ALA A 80 11.37 -11.47 13.10
CA ALA A 80 12.44 -12.42 13.41
C ALA A 80 11.96 -13.67 14.19
N ASP A 81 11.01 -13.47 15.11
CA ASP A 81 10.52 -14.52 16.01
C ASP A 81 9.19 -15.15 15.54
N GLU A 82 8.73 -14.81 14.34
CA GLU A 82 7.43 -15.28 13.87
C GLU A 82 7.53 -16.68 13.25
N PRO A 83 6.71 -17.64 13.72
CA PRO A 83 6.76 -18.99 13.19
C PRO A 83 6.35 -19.02 11.72
N GLY A 84 6.93 -19.96 10.98
CA GLY A 84 6.44 -20.33 9.65
C GLY A 84 5.11 -21.08 9.74
N ARG A 85 4.41 -21.17 8.61
CA ARG A 85 3.17 -21.94 8.46
C ARG A 85 3.46 -23.24 7.70
N ASP A 86 2.90 -24.35 8.16
CA ASP A 86 2.94 -25.65 7.48
C ASP A 86 1.61 -25.99 6.75
N ASP A 87 0.57 -25.20 7.00
CA ASP A 87 -0.75 -25.30 6.39
C ASP A 87 -0.91 -24.49 5.08
N VAL A 88 0.18 -23.91 4.58
CA VAL A 88 0.23 -23.17 3.31
C VAL A 88 1.41 -23.66 2.47
N THR A 89 1.14 -23.95 1.19
CA THR A 89 2.16 -24.25 0.19
C THR A 89 2.54 -23.00 -0.59
N ARG A 90 3.81 -22.91 -0.98
CA ARG A 90 4.36 -21.84 -1.82
C ARG A 90 5.02 -22.44 -3.05
N THR A 91 4.67 -21.97 -4.24
CA THR A 91 5.30 -22.39 -5.50
C THR A 91 5.75 -21.20 -6.33
N ALA A 92 6.86 -21.34 -7.05
CA ALA A 92 7.37 -20.29 -7.92
C ALA A 92 6.89 -20.46 -9.37
N ARG A 93 6.66 -19.33 -10.04
CA ARG A 93 6.43 -19.20 -11.49
C ARG A 93 7.26 -18.03 -12.03
N THR A 94 7.49 -18.01 -13.33
CA THR A 94 8.12 -16.88 -14.01
C THR A 94 7.30 -16.55 -15.25
N VAL A 95 6.98 -15.27 -15.40
CA VAL A 95 6.24 -14.70 -16.53
C VAL A 95 7.21 -13.87 -17.36
N THR A 96 7.08 -13.90 -18.69
CA THR A 96 7.84 -12.99 -19.55
C THR A 96 7.06 -11.69 -19.72
N GLY A 97 7.61 -10.59 -19.22
CA GLY A 97 7.08 -9.24 -19.42
C GLY A 97 7.22 -8.76 -20.86
N ARG A 98 6.54 -7.65 -21.18
CA ARG A 98 6.47 -7.07 -22.53
C ARG A 98 7.81 -6.67 -23.13
N ASP A 99 8.82 -6.45 -22.31
CA ASP A 99 10.19 -6.12 -22.70
C ASP A 99 11.15 -7.33 -22.66
N GLY A 100 10.61 -8.53 -22.42
CA GLY A 100 11.37 -9.77 -22.31
C GLY A 100 11.94 -10.04 -20.92
N HIS A 101 11.75 -9.15 -19.94
CA HIS A 101 12.17 -9.39 -18.56
C HIS A 101 11.39 -10.56 -17.92
N GLY A 102 12.05 -11.35 -17.09
CA GLY A 102 11.40 -12.42 -16.32
C GLY A 102 10.83 -11.87 -15.02
N ILE A 103 9.51 -11.88 -14.87
CA ILE A 103 8.78 -11.44 -13.68
C ILE A 103 8.50 -12.68 -12.83
N ALA A 104 9.11 -12.77 -11.64
CA ALA A 104 8.86 -13.88 -10.73
C ALA A 104 7.50 -13.73 -10.04
N LEU A 105 6.82 -14.86 -9.82
CA LEU A 105 5.61 -14.94 -9.02
C LEU A 105 5.79 -16.00 -7.93
N HIS A 106 5.30 -15.72 -6.73
CA HIS A 106 5.03 -16.77 -5.74
C HIS A 106 3.54 -16.98 -5.60
N VAL A 107 3.11 -18.23 -5.70
CA VAL A 107 1.73 -18.66 -5.52
C VAL A 107 1.63 -19.36 -4.18
N PHE A 108 0.88 -18.74 -3.26
CA PHE A 108 0.56 -19.24 -1.93
C PHE A 108 -0.83 -19.85 -1.94
N ARG A 109 -0.96 -21.04 -1.34
CA ARG A 109 -2.21 -21.80 -1.32
C ARG A 109 -2.36 -22.59 -0.03
N PRO A 110 -3.53 -22.63 0.60
CA PRO A 110 -3.76 -23.52 1.74
C PRO A 110 -3.58 -24.99 1.34
N ALA A 111 -2.81 -25.73 2.13
CA ALA A 111 -2.50 -27.14 1.88
C ALA A 111 -3.77 -28.00 1.87
N GLY A 112 -3.79 -29.06 1.04
CA GLY A 112 -4.94 -29.97 0.95
C GLY A 112 -6.12 -29.42 0.14
N THR A 113 -5.95 -28.28 -0.55
CA THR A 113 -6.95 -27.70 -1.44
C THR A 113 -6.61 -27.87 -2.93
N GLU A 114 -5.66 -28.74 -3.25
CA GLU A 114 -5.28 -29.07 -4.62
C GLU A 114 -6.52 -29.51 -5.43
N GLY A 115 -6.68 -28.97 -6.64
CA GLY A 115 -7.84 -29.24 -7.49
C GLY A 115 -9.14 -28.51 -7.11
N THR A 116 -9.18 -27.76 -6.01
CA THR A 116 -10.35 -26.93 -5.64
C THR A 116 -10.17 -25.50 -6.15
N ALA A 117 -11.11 -24.95 -6.91
CA ALA A 117 -11.03 -23.55 -7.31
C ALA A 117 -11.36 -22.61 -6.14
N LEU A 118 -10.48 -21.65 -5.82
CA LEU A 118 -10.63 -20.70 -4.72
C LEU A 118 -10.62 -19.25 -5.26
N PRO A 119 -11.15 -18.25 -4.52
CA PRO A 119 -10.93 -16.86 -4.89
C PRO A 119 -9.43 -16.53 -4.90
N GLY A 120 -9.00 -15.83 -5.94
CA GLY A 120 -7.63 -15.40 -6.14
C GLY A 120 -7.37 -13.97 -5.70
N LEU A 121 -6.19 -13.72 -5.16
CA LEU A 121 -5.68 -12.40 -4.77
C LEU A 121 -4.34 -12.18 -5.49
N VAL A 122 -4.17 -11.05 -6.16
CA VAL A 122 -2.87 -10.62 -6.68
C VAL A 122 -2.31 -9.58 -5.72
N TYR A 123 -1.25 -9.94 -5.02
CA TYR A 123 -0.60 -9.08 -4.03
C TYR A 123 0.54 -8.28 -4.65
N LEU A 124 0.47 -6.96 -4.50
CA LEU A 124 1.53 -6.02 -4.89
C LEU A 124 2.03 -5.33 -3.62
N HIS A 125 3.31 -5.48 -3.31
CA HIS A 125 3.87 -5.01 -2.04
C HIS A 125 4.10 -3.50 -1.98
N GLY A 126 4.19 -2.96 -0.77
CA GLY A 126 4.53 -1.56 -0.48
C GLY A 126 5.97 -1.17 -0.78
N GLY A 127 6.42 -0.03 -0.25
CA GLY A 127 7.76 0.52 -0.54
C GLY A 127 7.77 1.62 -1.60
N GLY A 128 6.64 2.34 -1.75
CA GLY A 128 6.54 3.52 -2.63
C GLY A 128 6.85 3.23 -4.11
N MET A 129 6.60 1.99 -4.58
CA MET A 129 6.94 1.50 -5.92
C MET A 129 8.46 1.55 -6.22
N THR A 130 9.27 1.74 -5.18
CA THR A 130 10.65 2.19 -5.30
C THR A 130 11.62 1.29 -4.54
N ILE A 131 11.21 0.69 -3.42
CA ILE A 131 12.06 -0.13 -2.55
C ILE A 131 11.29 -1.36 -2.01
N LEU A 132 11.95 -2.16 -1.16
CA LEU A 132 11.50 -3.44 -0.59
C LEU A 132 11.40 -4.59 -1.58
N GLU A 133 11.56 -5.80 -1.06
CA GLU A 133 11.51 -7.04 -1.81
C GLU A 133 10.17 -7.75 -1.62
N TYR A 134 9.59 -8.27 -2.69
CA TYR A 134 8.34 -9.04 -2.64
C TYR A 134 8.44 -10.31 -1.76
N ASP A 135 9.66 -10.81 -1.52
CA ASP A 135 9.93 -12.07 -0.81
C ASP A 135 10.47 -11.90 0.62
N ASN A 136 10.48 -10.68 1.17
CA ASN A 136 10.85 -10.50 2.57
C ASN A 136 9.82 -11.13 3.52
N ARG A 137 10.19 -11.31 4.80
CA ARG A 137 9.36 -12.06 5.76
C ARG A 137 7.99 -11.40 6.01
N ILE A 138 7.92 -10.08 6.05
CA ILE A 138 6.66 -9.34 6.27
C ILE A 138 5.68 -9.62 5.11
N HIS A 139 6.14 -9.50 3.87
CA HIS A 139 5.31 -9.73 2.68
C HIS A 139 4.92 -11.19 2.50
N THR A 140 5.85 -12.12 2.69
CA THR A 140 5.56 -13.56 2.59
C THR A 140 4.58 -14.02 3.67
N ARG A 141 4.76 -13.58 4.92
CA ARG A 141 3.80 -13.84 6.01
C ARG A 141 2.41 -13.33 5.69
N TRP A 142 2.32 -12.11 5.18
CA TRP A 142 1.05 -11.50 4.79
C TRP A 142 0.31 -12.39 3.79
N CYS A 143 1.03 -12.89 2.78
CA CYS A 143 0.47 -13.76 1.76
C CYS A 143 0.12 -15.16 2.31
N GLU A 144 0.94 -15.71 3.19
CA GLU A 144 0.66 -16.97 3.90
C GLU A 144 -0.62 -16.86 4.73
N ASP A 145 -0.78 -15.81 5.54
CA ASP A 145 -1.95 -15.62 6.39
C ASP A 145 -3.22 -15.38 5.57
N LEU A 146 -3.13 -14.62 4.47
CA LEU A 146 -4.24 -14.45 3.53
C LEU A 146 -4.61 -15.76 2.84
N ALA A 147 -3.63 -16.54 2.38
CA ALA A 147 -3.86 -17.84 1.75
C ALA A 147 -4.53 -18.82 2.73
N ALA A 148 -4.08 -18.85 3.99
CA ALA A 148 -4.65 -19.69 5.04
C ALA A 148 -6.15 -19.42 5.30
N THR A 149 -6.67 -18.25 4.92
CA THR A 149 -8.11 -17.98 4.97
C THR A 149 -8.92 -18.69 3.89
N GLY A 150 -8.29 -19.49 3.02
CA GLY A 150 -8.94 -20.18 1.91
C GLY A 150 -8.91 -19.41 0.58
N LEU A 151 -7.78 -18.74 0.31
CA LEU A 151 -7.51 -17.99 -0.92
C LEU A 151 -6.29 -18.55 -1.65
N VAL A 152 -6.20 -18.29 -2.95
CA VAL A 152 -4.92 -18.40 -3.68
C VAL A 152 -4.33 -17.00 -3.78
N VAL A 153 -3.15 -16.78 -3.22
CA VAL A 153 -2.48 -15.47 -3.24
C VAL A 153 -1.28 -15.55 -4.17
N VAL A 154 -1.20 -14.63 -5.14
CA VAL A 154 -0.10 -14.54 -6.10
C VAL A 154 0.64 -13.23 -5.88
N THR A 155 1.88 -13.30 -5.42
CA THR A 155 2.75 -12.12 -5.30
C THR A 155 3.47 -11.87 -6.63
N VAL A 156 3.66 -10.61 -6.97
CA VAL A 156 4.38 -10.20 -8.19
C VAL A 156 5.70 -9.55 -7.82
N ASP A 157 6.81 -10.07 -8.34
CA ASP A 157 8.14 -9.45 -8.30
C ASP A 157 8.26 -8.41 -9.42
N PHE A 158 7.57 -7.29 -9.26
CA PHE A 158 7.67 -6.18 -10.21
C PHE A 158 8.96 -5.42 -9.98
N ARG A 159 9.53 -4.83 -11.03
CA ARG A 159 10.71 -3.97 -10.88
C ARG A 159 10.35 -2.71 -10.09
N ASN A 160 10.99 -2.57 -8.94
CA ASN A 160 11.06 -1.32 -8.21
C ASN A 160 11.74 -0.22 -9.04
N ALA A 161 11.35 1.04 -8.81
CA ALA A 161 12.06 2.16 -9.41
C ALA A 161 13.53 2.20 -9.04
N VAL A 162 13.90 1.85 -7.81
CA VAL A 162 15.29 1.76 -7.40
C VAL A 162 15.58 0.37 -6.85
N SER A 163 16.49 -0.35 -7.50
CA SER A 163 16.96 -1.64 -7.02
C SER A 163 18.48 -1.66 -6.97
N THR A 164 19.05 -2.70 -6.37
CA THR A 164 20.49 -2.93 -6.44
C THR A 164 20.97 -3.03 -7.90
N ALA A 165 20.14 -3.57 -8.79
CA ALA A 165 20.44 -3.79 -10.21
C ALA A 165 20.37 -2.53 -11.09
N GLY A 166 19.66 -1.47 -10.68
CA GLY A 166 19.51 -0.28 -11.54
C GLY A 166 18.48 0.73 -11.09
N HIS A 167 18.05 1.56 -12.04
CA HIS A 167 16.98 2.56 -11.89
C HIS A 167 15.96 2.32 -13.01
N ALA A 168 14.74 1.97 -12.63
CA ALA A 168 13.65 1.57 -13.52
C ALA A 168 12.39 2.43 -13.24
N PRO A 169 12.41 3.73 -13.60
CA PRO A 169 11.35 4.67 -13.27
C PRO A 169 9.98 4.25 -13.85
N PHE A 170 8.93 4.94 -13.43
CA PHE A 170 7.61 4.83 -14.03
C PHE A 170 7.71 4.88 -15.57
N PRO A 171 6.97 4.02 -16.32
CA PRO A 171 5.95 3.07 -15.87
C PRO A 171 6.43 1.62 -15.68
N THR A 172 7.73 1.37 -15.46
CA THR A 172 8.32 0.02 -15.55
C THR A 172 7.64 -1.01 -14.63
N GLY A 173 7.58 -0.75 -13.31
CA GLY A 173 6.92 -1.67 -12.37
C GLY A 173 5.41 -1.81 -12.60
N LEU A 174 4.73 -0.76 -13.10
CA LEU A 174 3.31 -0.83 -13.47
C LEU A 174 3.10 -1.77 -14.66
N HIS A 175 3.99 -1.73 -15.65
CA HIS A 175 3.96 -2.65 -16.78
C HIS A 175 4.18 -4.09 -16.34
N ASP A 176 5.12 -4.35 -15.42
CA ASP A 176 5.32 -5.69 -14.86
C ASP A 176 4.06 -6.20 -14.15
N CYS A 177 3.39 -5.34 -13.36
CA CYS A 177 2.13 -5.68 -12.69
C CYS A 177 1.03 -6.02 -13.70
N ALA A 178 0.90 -5.23 -14.78
CA ALA A 178 -0.07 -5.47 -15.83
C ALA A 178 0.21 -6.76 -16.60
N ASP A 179 1.47 -7.04 -16.93
CA ASP A 179 1.88 -8.25 -17.64
C ASP A 179 1.70 -9.50 -16.77
N ALA A 180 2.01 -9.42 -15.47
CA ALA A 180 1.72 -10.47 -14.51
C ALA A 180 0.21 -10.73 -14.39
N LEU A 181 -0.60 -9.68 -14.23
CA LEU A 181 -2.07 -9.81 -14.17
C LEU A 181 -2.63 -10.44 -15.44
N THR A 182 -2.12 -10.04 -16.60
CA THR A 182 -2.45 -10.63 -17.91
C THR A 182 -2.26 -12.14 -17.90
N TRP A 183 -1.10 -12.57 -17.42
CA TRP A 183 -0.71 -13.96 -17.40
C TRP A 183 -1.56 -14.73 -16.37
N ILE A 184 -1.74 -14.20 -15.17
CA ILE A 184 -2.55 -14.82 -14.11
C ILE A 184 -4.00 -15.04 -14.58
N ASP A 185 -4.58 -14.05 -15.27
CA ASP A 185 -5.93 -14.14 -15.84
C ASP A 185 -6.05 -15.25 -16.89
N ALA A 186 -5.04 -15.40 -17.76
CA ALA A 186 -5.00 -16.45 -18.76
C ALA A 186 -4.77 -17.86 -18.17
N HIS A 187 -4.22 -17.97 -16.95
CA HIS A 187 -3.86 -19.22 -16.29
C HIS A 187 -4.68 -19.50 -15.01
N ARG A 188 -5.87 -18.89 -14.89
CA ARG A 188 -6.76 -19.09 -13.71
C ARG A 188 -7.03 -20.57 -13.42
N ALA A 189 -7.28 -21.38 -14.45
CA ALA A 189 -7.54 -22.81 -14.28
C ALA A 189 -6.33 -23.55 -13.68
N ASP A 190 -5.13 -23.26 -14.18
CA ASP A 190 -3.88 -23.86 -13.72
C ASP A 190 -3.52 -23.44 -12.30
N LEU A 191 -3.81 -22.18 -11.95
CA LEU A 191 -3.62 -21.63 -10.61
C LEU A 191 -4.76 -22.04 -9.64
N GLY A 192 -5.88 -22.53 -10.17
CA GLY A 192 -7.09 -22.85 -9.43
C GLY A 192 -7.77 -21.63 -8.81
N THR A 193 -7.86 -20.52 -9.55
CA THR A 193 -8.50 -19.27 -9.11
C THR A 193 -9.84 -19.01 -9.79
N THR A 194 -10.86 -18.58 -9.04
CA THR A 194 -12.20 -18.26 -9.58
C THR A 194 -12.37 -16.80 -9.95
N SER A 195 -11.73 -15.91 -9.20
CA SER A 195 -11.73 -14.45 -9.37
C SER A 195 -10.36 -13.89 -9.05
N LEU A 196 -10.07 -12.67 -9.47
CA LEU A 196 -8.84 -11.97 -9.10
C LEU A 196 -9.20 -10.65 -8.43
N VAL A 197 -8.76 -10.49 -7.18
CA VAL A 197 -8.77 -9.20 -6.49
C VAL A 197 -7.35 -8.67 -6.42
N LEU A 198 -7.14 -7.42 -6.82
CA LEU A 198 -5.87 -6.75 -6.60
C LEU A 198 -5.81 -6.29 -5.14
N GLN A 199 -4.72 -6.59 -4.44
CA GLN A 199 -4.52 -6.14 -3.06
C GLN A 199 -3.09 -5.68 -2.85
N GLY A 200 -2.94 -4.59 -2.11
CA GLY A 200 -1.64 -4.05 -1.74
C GLY A 200 -1.78 -2.95 -0.72
N GLU A 201 -0.66 -2.57 -0.13
CA GLU A 201 -0.52 -1.49 0.83
C GLU A 201 0.44 -0.42 0.32
N SER A 202 0.22 0.85 0.69
CA SER A 202 1.16 1.94 0.38
C SER A 202 1.43 2.06 -1.12
N GLY A 203 2.69 1.93 -1.56
CA GLY A 203 3.05 1.90 -2.98
C GLY A 203 2.45 0.72 -3.75
N GLY A 204 2.23 -0.41 -3.09
CA GLY A 204 1.52 -1.56 -3.67
C GLY A 204 0.06 -1.25 -3.95
N ALA A 205 -0.59 -0.52 -3.03
CA ALA A 205 -1.94 -0.02 -3.26
C ALA A 205 -2.01 0.98 -4.43
N ASN A 206 -0.98 1.82 -4.61
CA ASN A 206 -0.86 2.64 -5.82
C ASN A 206 -0.84 1.76 -7.07
N LEU A 207 0.03 0.76 -7.13
CA LEU A 207 0.12 -0.15 -8.26
C LEU A 207 -1.20 -0.91 -8.49
N CYS A 208 -1.92 -1.34 -7.45
CA CYS A 208 -3.24 -1.96 -7.62
C CYS A 208 -4.24 -1.03 -8.31
N LEU A 209 -4.33 0.22 -7.84
CA LEU A 209 -5.24 1.22 -8.40
C LEU A 209 -4.83 1.61 -9.83
N ALA A 210 -3.53 1.80 -10.07
CA ALA A 210 -2.97 2.12 -11.38
C ALA A 210 -3.11 0.95 -12.37
N SER A 211 -2.93 -0.30 -11.94
CA SER A 211 -3.16 -1.48 -12.77
C SER A 211 -4.63 -1.62 -13.16
N ALA A 212 -5.58 -1.31 -12.27
CA ALA A 212 -7.00 -1.27 -12.63
C ALA A 212 -7.32 -0.17 -13.65
N LEU A 213 -6.75 1.02 -13.47
CA LEU A 213 -6.84 2.13 -14.44
C LEU A 213 -6.26 1.75 -15.80
N LEU A 214 -5.07 1.13 -15.82
CA LEU A 214 -4.42 0.67 -17.05
C LEU A 214 -5.24 -0.44 -17.72
N ALA A 215 -5.70 -1.44 -16.97
CA ALA A 215 -6.55 -2.51 -17.48
C ALA A 215 -7.83 -1.96 -18.11
N LYS A 216 -8.47 -0.95 -17.52
CA LYS A 216 -9.62 -0.26 -18.14
C LYS A 216 -9.25 0.39 -19.47
N ARG A 217 -8.13 1.13 -19.52
CA ARG A 217 -7.64 1.80 -20.74
C ARG A 217 -7.31 0.80 -21.86
N GLU A 218 -6.86 -0.39 -21.49
CA GLU A 218 -6.51 -1.46 -22.42
C GLU A 218 -7.69 -2.42 -22.74
N GLY A 219 -8.87 -2.19 -22.18
CA GLY A 219 -10.05 -3.03 -22.42
C GLY A 219 -10.00 -4.41 -21.74
N ARG A 220 -9.31 -4.51 -20.61
CA ARG A 220 -9.03 -5.76 -19.87
C ARG A 220 -9.53 -5.74 -18.43
N LEU A 221 -10.44 -4.82 -18.12
CA LEU A 221 -10.97 -4.62 -16.77
C LEU A 221 -11.70 -5.86 -16.23
N ASP A 222 -12.26 -6.70 -17.11
CA ASP A 222 -12.96 -7.95 -16.75
C ASP A 222 -12.05 -8.97 -16.04
N ALA A 223 -10.72 -8.82 -16.16
CA ALA A 223 -9.77 -9.63 -15.40
C ALA A 223 -9.82 -9.33 -13.89
N ILE A 224 -10.32 -8.17 -13.46
CA ILE A 224 -10.27 -7.70 -12.08
C ILE A 224 -11.68 -7.72 -11.47
N ALA A 225 -11.92 -8.63 -10.52
CA ALA A 225 -13.19 -8.74 -9.82
C ALA A 225 -13.36 -7.70 -8.69
N GLY A 226 -12.27 -7.15 -8.19
CA GLY A 226 -12.27 -6.11 -7.15
C GLY A 226 -10.87 -5.60 -6.83
N VAL A 227 -10.80 -4.49 -6.09
CA VAL A 227 -9.54 -3.90 -5.62
C VAL A 227 -9.62 -3.60 -4.13
N TYR A 228 -8.61 -4.03 -3.37
CA TYR A 228 -8.47 -3.79 -1.95
C TYR A 228 -7.18 -2.98 -1.71
N ALA A 229 -7.30 -1.67 -1.56
CA ALA A 229 -6.18 -0.75 -1.39
C ALA A 229 -6.02 -0.35 0.09
N MET A 230 -4.87 -0.68 0.69
CA MET A 230 -4.53 -0.28 2.06
C MET A 230 -3.56 0.90 2.07
N VAL A 231 -3.81 1.85 2.98
CA VAL A 231 -2.97 3.04 3.24
C VAL A 231 -2.33 3.61 1.97
N PRO A 232 -3.13 3.94 0.94
CA PRO A 232 -2.62 4.11 -0.42
C PRO A 232 -1.69 5.33 -0.56
N TYR A 233 -0.54 5.13 -1.19
CA TYR A 233 0.49 6.14 -1.49
C TYR A 233 0.31 6.68 -2.93
N ILE A 234 -0.57 7.65 -3.11
CA ILE A 234 -1.17 7.95 -4.42
C ILE A 234 -1.18 9.43 -4.80
N SER A 235 -0.85 10.36 -3.90
CA SER A 235 -0.86 11.80 -4.23
C SER A 235 0.39 12.27 -4.97
N GLY A 236 1.57 11.73 -4.64
CA GLY A 236 2.85 12.29 -5.06
C GLY A 236 3.11 13.69 -4.49
N GLY A 237 2.27 14.15 -3.55
CA GLY A 237 2.22 15.53 -3.06
C GLY A 237 3.05 15.79 -1.80
N TYR A 238 4.00 14.92 -1.50
CA TYR A 238 4.72 14.96 -0.22
C TYR A 238 5.73 16.12 -0.15
N GLY A 239 6.19 16.63 -1.30
CA GLY A 239 6.99 17.86 -1.41
C GLY A 239 6.19 19.15 -1.59
N TRP A 240 4.85 19.12 -1.53
CA TRP A 240 4.05 20.36 -1.61
C TRP A 240 4.36 21.30 -0.46
N ASP A 241 4.16 22.60 -0.68
CA ASP A 241 4.23 23.58 0.39
C ASP A 241 3.18 23.28 1.48
N GLU A 242 3.45 23.77 2.70
CA GLU A 242 2.63 23.44 3.86
C GLU A 242 1.19 23.95 3.74
N ASP A 243 0.97 25.10 3.09
CA ASP A 243 -0.36 25.67 2.89
C ASP A 243 -1.21 24.76 1.97
N ALA A 244 -0.61 24.26 0.89
CA ALA A 244 -1.24 23.29 0.00
C ALA A 244 -1.53 21.97 0.72
N LYS A 245 -0.59 21.44 1.53
CA LYS A 245 -0.83 20.26 2.36
C LYS A 245 -1.99 20.47 3.32
N ARG A 246 -2.01 21.58 4.06
CA ARG A 246 -3.10 21.90 5.02
C ARG A 246 -4.46 22.05 4.33
N ALA A 247 -4.48 22.60 3.12
CA ALA A 247 -5.71 22.82 2.37
C ALA A 247 -6.26 21.53 1.74
N GLU A 248 -5.40 20.69 1.16
CA GLU A 248 -5.82 19.52 0.38
C GLU A 248 -5.75 18.21 1.16
N LEU A 249 -4.66 17.98 1.89
CA LEU A 249 -4.30 16.71 2.53
C LEU A 249 -3.74 16.94 3.94
N PRO A 250 -4.55 17.47 4.88
CA PRO A 250 -4.06 17.93 6.18
C PRO A 250 -3.39 16.82 7.01
N SER A 251 -3.68 15.54 6.77
CA SER A 251 -2.96 14.42 7.37
C SER A 251 -1.45 14.44 7.11
N LEU A 252 -1.00 14.96 5.95
CA LEU A 252 0.42 15.14 5.62
C LEU A 252 1.14 16.11 6.56
N VAL A 253 0.40 16.96 7.28
CA VAL A 253 0.94 17.82 8.32
C VAL A 253 0.65 17.23 9.69
N GLU A 254 -0.59 16.79 9.93
CA GLU A 254 -1.07 16.24 11.21
C GLU A 254 -0.19 15.12 11.76
N ASN A 255 0.21 14.20 10.89
CA ASN A 255 0.90 12.96 11.24
C ASN A 255 2.35 12.94 10.70
N GLU A 256 2.91 14.11 10.36
CA GLU A 256 4.23 14.19 9.74
C GLU A 256 5.34 13.65 10.64
N GLY A 257 6.11 12.71 10.11
CA GLY A 257 7.20 12.05 10.80
C GLY A 257 6.75 10.93 11.74
N TRP A 258 5.47 10.56 11.77
CA TRP A 258 5.02 9.40 12.54
C TRP A 258 5.13 8.14 11.68
N PHE A 259 6.21 7.39 11.88
CA PHE A 259 6.70 6.31 11.01
C PHE A 259 7.18 6.75 9.61
N LEU A 260 6.38 7.54 8.89
CA LEU A 260 6.75 8.11 7.59
C LEU A 260 7.10 9.60 7.69
N ASN A 261 8.03 10.04 6.85
CA ASN A 261 8.45 11.44 6.72
C ASN A 261 8.16 11.93 5.28
N THR A 262 7.52 13.09 5.14
CA THR A 262 7.12 13.61 3.81
C THR A 262 8.28 13.96 2.91
N LEU A 263 9.42 14.42 3.43
CA LEU A 263 10.61 14.71 2.63
C LEU A 263 11.26 13.42 2.12
N MET A 264 11.29 12.37 2.94
CA MET A 264 11.73 11.03 2.52
C MET A 264 10.84 10.52 1.38
N MET A 265 9.52 10.62 1.52
CA MET A 265 8.56 10.24 0.48
C MET A 265 8.75 11.06 -0.81
N ASP A 266 9.01 12.37 -0.69
CA ASP A 266 9.26 13.24 -1.85
C ASP A 266 10.56 12.87 -2.61
N VAL A 267 11.58 12.40 -1.90
CA VAL A 267 12.76 11.81 -2.54
C VAL A 267 12.37 10.53 -3.31
N LEU A 268 11.53 9.64 -2.75
CA LEU A 268 11.02 8.47 -3.48
C LEU A 268 10.23 8.87 -4.74
N VAL A 269 9.29 9.83 -4.65
CA VAL A 269 8.56 10.40 -5.79
C VAL A 269 9.54 10.80 -6.89
N SER A 270 10.56 11.56 -6.52
CA SER A 270 11.54 12.10 -7.45
C SER A 270 12.45 11.04 -8.10
N THR A 271 12.53 9.83 -7.53
CA THR A 271 13.21 8.70 -8.18
C THR A 271 12.25 7.85 -9.01
N TYR A 272 10.96 7.81 -8.66
CA TYR A 272 9.93 7.13 -9.43
C TYR A 272 9.58 7.86 -10.73
N ASP A 273 9.50 9.20 -10.67
CA ASP A 273 9.22 10.11 -11.79
C ASP A 273 10.30 11.21 -11.85
N PRO A 274 11.50 10.91 -12.38
CA PRO A 274 12.67 11.79 -12.27
C PRO A 274 12.57 13.11 -13.05
N THR A 275 11.63 13.21 -13.99
CA THR A 275 11.40 14.41 -14.82
C THR A 275 10.15 15.18 -14.40
N ASP A 276 9.40 14.70 -13.40
CA ASP A 276 8.09 15.21 -12.99
C ASP A 276 7.03 15.30 -14.12
N GLU A 277 7.27 14.62 -15.25
CA GLU A 277 6.35 14.62 -16.41
C GLU A 277 5.03 13.91 -16.09
N HIS A 278 5.02 13.04 -15.07
CA HIS A 278 3.89 12.24 -14.66
C HIS A 278 3.26 12.66 -13.33
N ARG A 279 3.65 13.83 -12.78
CA ARG A 279 3.16 14.38 -11.51
C ARG A 279 1.63 14.46 -11.33
N ARG A 280 0.86 14.46 -12.43
CA ARG A 280 -0.61 14.41 -12.42
C ARG A 280 -1.19 13.29 -13.29
N ASN A 281 -0.35 12.35 -13.73
CA ASN A 281 -0.79 11.18 -14.48
C ASN A 281 -1.44 10.19 -13.50
N PRO A 282 -2.72 9.83 -13.65
CA PRO A 282 -3.39 8.91 -12.72
C PRO A 282 -2.83 7.48 -12.73
N LEU A 283 -2.00 7.12 -13.72
CA LEU A 283 -1.27 5.85 -13.71
C LEU A 283 -0.01 5.86 -12.83
N ALA A 284 0.56 7.05 -12.56
CA ALA A 284 1.66 7.19 -11.60
C ALA A 284 1.13 7.57 -10.20
N TRP A 285 0.12 8.44 -10.18
CA TRP A 285 -0.46 9.01 -8.96
C TRP A 285 -1.99 8.93 -9.04
N PRO A 286 -2.61 7.79 -8.67
CA PRO A 286 -4.04 7.56 -8.75
C PRO A 286 -4.92 8.63 -8.08
N TYR A 287 -4.38 9.41 -7.13
CA TYR A 287 -5.08 10.57 -6.54
C TYR A 287 -5.64 11.53 -7.60
N PHE A 288 -5.00 11.64 -8.78
CA PHE A 288 -5.43 12.52 -9.86
C PHE A 288 -6.39 11.89 -10.88
N ALA A 289 -6.82 10.64 -10.67
CA ALA A 289 -7.85 10.03 -11.52
C ALA A 289 -9.11 10.90 -11.54
N THR A 290 -9.76 11.05 -12.68
CA THR A 290 -11.03 11.76 -12.79
C THR A 290 -12.22 10.85 -12.47
N VAL A 291 -13.43 11.41 -12.39
CA VAL A 291 -14.66 10.61 -12.28
C VAL A 291 -14.83 9.71 -13.50
N GLU A 292 -14.47 10.18 -14.69
CA GLU A 292 -14.52 9.44 -15.94
C GLU A 292 -13.50 8.28 -15.95
N ASP A 293 -12.28 8.52 -15.45
CA ASP A 293 -11.27 7.46 -15.27
C ASP A 293 -11.82 6.32 -14.39
N LEU A 294 -12.59 6.64 -13.33
CA LEU A 294 -13.09 5.67 -12.35
C LEU A 294 -14.47 5.07 -12.69
N THR A 295 -15.24 5.68 -13.58
CA THR A 295 -16.60 5.20 -13.91
C THR A 295 -16.56 3.77 -14.45
N GLY A 296 -17.35 2.86 -13.87
CA GLY A 296 -17.37 1.45 -14.28
C GLY A 296 -16.22 0.59 -13.72
N MET A 297 -15.40 1.11 -12.81
CA MET A 297 -14.44 0.30 -12.06
C MET A 297 -15.14 -0.81 -11.25
N PRO A 298 -14.45 -1.94 -11.02
CA PRO A 298 -14.98 -3.01 -10.17
C PRO A 298 -15.17 -2.53 -8.73
N PRO A 299 -15.80 -3.32 -7.85
CA PRO A 299 -15.90 -3.00 -6.43
C PRO A 299 -14.55 -2.68 -5.80
N HIS A 300 -14.51 -1.70 -4.88
CA HIS A 300 -13.28 -1.26 -4.21
C HIS A 300 -13.43 -1.26 -2.69
N VAL A 301 -12.34 -1.56 -1.99
CA VAL A 301 -12.15 -1.21 -0.57
C VAL A 301 -10.95 -0.30 -0.46
N VAL A 302 -11.11 0.81 0.26
CA VAL A 302 -10.02 1.71 0.65
C VAL A 302 -9.90 1.70 2.16
N SER A 303 -8.81 1.14 2.67
CA SER A 303 -8.48 1.13 4.09
C SER A 303 -7.42 2.18 4.38
N VAL A 304 -7.64 3.03 5.36
CA VAL A 304 -6.63 4.01 5.83
C VAL A 304 -6.38 3.85 7.32
N ASN A 305 -5.23 4.33 7.79
CA ASN A 305 -4.87 4.30 9.21
C ASN A 305 -4.99 5.71 9.81
N GLU A 306 -5.43 5.82 11.06
CA GLU A 306 -5.78 7.11 11.67
C GLU A 306 -4.57 8.06 11.80
N LEU A 307 -3.43 7.52 12.19
CA LEU A 307 -2.19 8.26 12.47
C LEU A 307 -1.19 8.14 11.32
N ASP A 308 -1.70 8.03 10.10
CA ASP A 308 -0.94 7.93 8.86
C ASP A 308 -0.96 9.28 8.11
N PRO A 309 0.19 9.81 7.67
CA PRO A 309 0.18 11.00 6.82
C PRO A 309 -0.57 10.82 5.50
N LEU A 310 -0.70 9.59 4.99
CA LEU A 310 -1.40 9.26 3.73
C LEU A 310 -2.92 9.06 3.89
N ARG A 311 -3.45 9.26 5.10
CA ARG A 311 -4.87 9.01 5.39
C ARG A 311 -5.81 9.79 4.48
N ASP A 312 -5.58 11.09 4.31
CA ASP A 312 -6.54 11.95 3.62
C ASP A 312 -6.56 11.74 2.10
N GLU A 313 -5.44 11.31 1.49
CA GLU A 313 -5.40 11.00 0.06
C GLU A 313 -6.16 9.71 -0.27
N GLY A 314 -6.09 8.71 0.62
CA GLY A 314 -6.95 7.52 0.53
C GLY A 314 -8.43 7.88 0.68
N ILE A 315 -8.80 8.71 1.66
CA ILE A 315 -10.18 9.19 1.84
C ILE A 315 -10.66 9.97 0.60
N ALA A 316 -9.82 10.82 0.02
CA ALA A 316 -10.13 11.58 -1.18
C ALA A 316 -10.38 10.65 -2.38
N TYR A 317 -9.54 9.62 -2.56
CA TYR A 317 -9.74 8.63 -3.62
C TYR A 317 -11.04 7.82 -3.42
N TYR A 318 -11.34 7.39 -2.19
CA TYR A 318 -12.62 6.77 -1.85
C TYR A 318 -13.82 7.65 -2.22
N ARG A 319 -13.79 8.94 -1.86
CA ARG A 319 -14.84 9.89 -2.23
C ARG A 319 -15.01 10.00 -3.74
N ARG A 320 -13.91 9.93 -4.49
CA ARG A 320 -13.95 9.98 -5.95
C ARG A 320 -14.51 8.71 -6.58
N LEU A 321 -14.20 7.53 -6.03
CA LEU A 321 -14.85 6.27 -6.41
C LEU A 321 -16.38 6.37 -6.22
N GLN A 322 -16.83 6.89 -5.08
CA GLN A 322 -18.26 7.10 -4.80
C GLN A 322 -18.90 8.08 -5.79
N ALA A 323 -18.21 9.19 -6.11
CA ALA A 323 -18.67 10.16 -7.11
C ALA A 323 -18.80 9.55 -8.52
N ALA A 324 -17.97 8.55 -8.85
CA ALA A 324 -18.02 7.81 -10.10
C ALA A 324 -19.02 6.63 -10.10
N GLY A 325 -19.80 6.47 -9.03
CA GLY A 325 -20.79 5.39 -8.90
C GLY A 325 -20.19 4.01 -8.69
N VAL A 326 -18.91 3.92 -8.32
CA VAL A 326 -18.24 2.65 -8.01
C VAL A 326 -18.76 2.12 -6.67
N ARG A 327 -18.98 0.81 -6.56
CA ARG A 327 -19.30 0.16 -5.28
C ARG A 327 -18.06 0.17 -4.38
N ALA A 328 -17.87 1.23 -3.60
CA ALA A 328 -16.70 1.38 -2.74
C ALA A 328 -17.04 1.33 -1.24
N THR A 329 -16.16 0.71 -0.46
CA THR A 329 -16.17 0.73 1.01
C THR A 329 -14.94 1.49 1.51
N GLY A 330 -15.13 2.45 2.41
CA GLY A 330 -14.05 3.13 3.12
C GLY A 330 -13.97 2.65 4.56
N ARG A 331 -12.77 2.42 5.09
CA ARG A 331 -12.56 2.08 6.50
C ARG A 331 -11.34 2.81 7.07
N VAL A 332 -11.41 3.14 8.35
CA VAL A 332 -10.32 3.77 9.11
C VAL A 332 -9.93 2.85 10.25
N ASN A 333 -8.67 2.43 10.30
CA ASN A 333 -8.11 1.71 11.43
C ASN A 333 -7.62 2.72 12.48
N LEU A 334 -8.31 2.81 13.61
CA LEU A 334 -8.00 3.74 14.69
C LEU A 334 -6.71 3.36 15.41
N GLY A 335 -5.96 4.36 15.85
CA GLY A 335 -4.73 4.26 16.62
C GLY A 335 -3.50 3.70 15.90
N LEU A 336 -3.62 3.45 14.59
CA LEU A 336 -2.53 2.87 13.80
C LEU A 336 -1.74 3.92 13.02
N THR A 337 -0.42 3.75 12.98
CA THR A 337 0.46 4.40 12.00
C THR A 337 0.37 3.71 10.64
N HIS A 338 1.05 4.25 9.63
CA HIS A 338 1.08 3.72 8.28
C HIS A 338 1.41 2.21 8.22
N GLY A 339 0.54 1.43 7.57
CA GLY A 339 0.74 -0.01 7.31
C GLY A 339 0.80 -0.90 8.55
N ALA A 340 0.49 -0.39 9.75
CA ALA A 340 0.76 -1.14 10.96
C ALA A 340 0.00 -2.49 11.03
N ASP A 341 -1.22 -2.52 10.48
CA ASP A 341 -2.10 -3.69 10.39
C ASP A 341 -1.64 -4.75 9.38
N SER A 342 -0.59 -4.52 8.59
CA SER A 342 0.08 -5.55 7.79
C SER A 342 1.51 -5.86 8.28
N ILE A 343 2.12 -4.98 9.07
CA ILE A 343 3.53 -5.09 9.49
C ILE A 343 3.67 -5.71 10.89
N PHE A 344 2.92 -5.22 11.89
CA PHE A 344 3.18 -5.48 13.32
C PHE A 344 2.30 -6.57 13.93
N LYS A 345 2.20 -7.74 13.28
CA LYS A 345 1.38 -8.87 13.73
C LYS A 345 1.63 -9.25 15.20
N THR A 346 2.89 -9.34 15.62
CA THR A 346 3.24 -9.70 17.01
C THR A 346 2.73 -8.69 18.04
N ALA A 347 2.64 -7.40 17.70
CA ALA A 347 2.22 -6.35 18.64
C ALA A 347 0.69 -6.17 18.69
N ILE A 348 0.04 -6.25 17.53
CA ILE A 348 -1.38 -5.93 17.34
C ILE A 348 -2.10 -7.04 16.53
N GLY A 349 -1.90 -8.29 16.94
CA GLY A 349 -2.35 -9.46 16.19
C GLY A 349 -3.85 -9.51 15.93
N ASP A 350 -4.68 -9.03 16.85
CA ASP A 350 -6.13 -8.90 16.67
C ASP A 350 -6.50 -7.91 15.54
N VAL A 351 -5.79 -6.80 15.45
CA VAL A 351 -5.97 -5.79 14.40
C VAL A 351 -5.50 -6.33 13.05
N TYR A 352 -4.34 -6.98 13.03
CA TYR A 352 -3.80 -7.67 11.86
C TYR A 352 -4.77 -8.74 11.32
N ASP A 353 -5.22 -9.65 12.20
CA ASP A 353 -6.12 -10.74 11.84
C ASP A 353 -7.50 -10.20 11.38
N SER A 354 -7.96 -9.09 11.96
CA SER A 354 -9.16 -8.40 11.50
C SER A 354 -9.01 -7.87 10.07
N THR A 355 -7.84 -7.32 9.71
CA THR A 355 -7.59 -6.90 8.33
C THR A 355 -7.54 -8.08 7.37
N VAL A 356 -6.84 -9.17 7.74
CA VAL A 356 -6.77 -10.41 6.95
C VAL A 356 -8.17 -10.97 6.69
N ALA A 357 -9.01 -11.04 7.73
CA ALA A 357 -10.40 -11.52 7.61
C ALA A 357 -11.26 -10.62 6.72
N ASP A 358 -11.09 -9.30 6.78
CA ASP A 358 -11.82 -8.36 5.93
C ASP A 358 -11.47 -8.50 4.44
N ILE A 359 -10.18 -8.65 4.12
CA ILE A 359 -9.72 -8.90 2.75
C ILE A 359 -10.28 -10.23 2.24
N SER A 360 -10.21 -11.30 3.04
CA SER A 360 -10.76 -12.61 2.67
C SER A 360 -12.26 -12.56 2.40
N ARG A 361 -13.01 -11.88 3.27
CA ARG A 361 -14.44 -11.66 3.09
C ARG A 361 -14.74 -10.88 1.81
N PHE A 362 -13.97 -9.82 1.53
CA PHE A 362 -14.15 -9.04 0.30
C PHE A 362 -13.88 -9.89 -0.95
N ALA A 363 -12.76 -10.64 -0.99
CA ALA A 363 -12.41 -11.52 -2.09
C ALA A 363 -13.50 -12.57 -2.37
N ARG A 364 -14.08 -13.16 -1.31
CA ARG A 364 -15.22 -14.09 -1.43
C ARG A 364 -16.50 -13.41 -1.93
N SER A 365 -16.74 -12.16 -1.54
CA SER A 365 -17.96 -11.43 -1.92
C SER A 365 -18.02 -11.02 -3.39
N VAL A 366 -16.87 -10.99 -4.07
CA VAL A 366 -16.77 -10.66 -5.51
C VAL A 366 -16.47 -11.87 -6.39
N ALA A 367 -16.27 -13.04 -5.78
CA ALA A 367 -16.14 -14.29 -6.51
C ALA A 367 -17.48 -14.65 -7.19
N PRO A 368 -17.47 -15.28 -8.38
CA PRO A 368 -18.67 -15.83 -8.98
C PRO A 368 -19.40 -16.76 -8.00
N ALA A 369 -20.73 -16.75 -8.03
CA ALA A 369 -21.50 -17.73 -7.28
C ALA A 369 -21.14 -19.14 -7.79
N SER A 370 -20.78 -20.02 -6.84
CA SER A 370 -20.43 -21.43 -7.07
C SER A 370 -21.61 -22.25 -7.59
#